data_AF-A0A849EPJ0-F1
#
_entry.id   AF-A0A849EPJ0-F1
#
_cell.length_a   1.000
_cell.length_b   1.000
_cell.length_c   1.000
_cell.angle_alpha   90.00
_cell.angle_beta   90.00
_cell.angle_gamma   90.00
#
_symmetry.space_group_name_H-M   'P 1'
#
loop_
_entity.id
_entity.type
_entity.pdbx_description
1 polymer ?
#
loop_
_entity_poly.entity_id
_entity_poly.type
_entity_poly.pdbx_seq_one_letter_code
_entity_poly.pdbx_strand_id
1 'polypeptide(L)'
;MNEPKHLSQRHCLEMFARLSEYVDHETASDVERRIDSHLAHCPACRVCLATLQRTIALCKGTDVARLPDDVAQRLKQMAQKLQNQAGAIHRGG
;
A
#
# COMPACT_ATOMS: atom_id res chain seq x y z
N MET A 1 -32.28 -13.96 -12.74
CA MET A 1 -31.28 -12.92 -12.44
C MET A 1 -31.30 -12.73 -10.94
N ASN A 2 -30.28 -13.21 -10.23
CA ASN A 2 -30.25 -13.16 -8.76
C ASN A 2 -29.37 -11.96 -8.35
N GLU A 3 -30.00 -10.90 -7.85
CA GLU A 3 -29.32 -9.80 -7.15
C GLU A 3 -28.71 -10.33 -5.85
N PRO A 4 -27.40 -10.18 -5.63
CA PRO A 4 -26.79 -10.62 -4.38
C PRO A 4 -27.15 -9.63 -3.27
N LYS A 5 -27.93 -10.09 -2.29
CA LYS A 5 -28.35 -9.36 -1.09
C LYS A 5 -27.16 -8.67 -0.41
N HIS A 6 -27.20 -7.33 -0.41
CA HIS A 6 -26.38 -6.43 0.39
C HIS A 6 -26.54 -6.70 1.89
N LEU A 7 -25.75 -7.62 2.45
CA LEU A 7 -25.78 -7.94 3.88
C LEU A 7 -24.67 -7.16 4.60
N SER A 8 -25.09 -6.03 5.21
CA SER A 8 -24.35 -5.03 6.00
C SER A 8 -23.63 -3.90 5.23
N GLN A 9 -24.43 -3.03 4.57
CA GLN A 9 -23.96 -1.80 3.91
C GLN A 9 -23.04 -0.94 4.82
N ARG A 10 -23.35 -0.79 6.12
CA ARG A 10 -22.52 0.02 7.04
C ARG A 10 -21.11 -0.52 7.24
N HIS A 11 -20.97 -1.83 7.43
CA HIS A 11 -19.66 -2.42 7.67
C HIS A 11 -18.80 -2.41 6.39
N CYS A 12 -19.44 -2.60 5.22
CA CYS A 12 -18.77 -2.42 3.94
C CYS A 12 -18.29 -0.97 3.73
N LEU A 13 -19.09 0.04 4.11
CA LEU A 13 -18.72 1.45 4.03
C LEU A 13 -17.57 1.80 4.98
N GLU A 14 -17.60 1.28 6.21
CA GLU A 14 -16.50 1.45 7.17
C GLU A 14 -15.20 0.85 6.63
N MET A 15 -15.25 -0.37 6.07
CA MET A 15 -14.07 -1.00 5.46
C MET A 15 -13.60 -0.21 4.24
N PHE A 16 -14.53 0.24 3.39
CA PHE A 16 -14.21 1.03 2.20
C PHE A 16 -13.46 2.32 2.53
N ALA A 17 -13.86 3.03 3.59
CA ALA A 17 -13.17 4.23 4.05
C ALA A 17 -11.71 3.98 4.44
N ARG A 18 -11.37 2.74 4.82
CA ARG A 18 -10.02 2.34 5.24
C ARG A 18 -9.22 1.60 4.18
N LEU A 19 -9.80 1.29 3.02
CA LEU A 19 -9.11 0.55 1.96
C LEU A 19 -7.93 1.32 1.37
N SER A 20 -7.99 2.66 1.29
CA SER A 20 -6.86 3.47 0.80
C SER A 20 -5.64 3.31 1.71
N GLU A 21 -5.82 3.58 3.01
CA GLU A 21 -4.76 3.43 4.02
C GLU A 21 -4.24 1.99 4.09
N TYR A 22 -5.12 0.99 3.91
CA TYR A 22 -4.75 -0.42 3.87
C TYR A 22 -3.85 -0.76 2.68
N VAL A 23 -4.14 -0.24 1.49
CA VAL A 23 -3.30 -0.46 0.30
C VAL A 23 -1.94 0.25 0.41
N ASP A 24 -1.89 1.37 1.14
CA ASP A 24 -0.67 2.12 1.42
C ASP A 24 0.12 1.57 2.63
N HIS A 25 -0.38 0.51 3.30
CA HIS A 25 0.18 -0.07 4.52
C HIS A 25 0.30 0.91 5.70
N GLU A 26 -0.62 1.89 5.76
CA GLU A 26 -0.71 2.91 6.82
C GLU A 26 -1.79 2.57 7.87
N THR A 27 -2.29 1.33 7.86
CA THR A 27 -3.26 0.83 8.82
C THR A 27 -2.62 0.20 10.05
N ALA A 28 -3.25 0.35 11.21
CA ALA A 28 -2.86 -0.39 12.41
C ALA A 28 -3.15 -1.90 12.26
N SER A 29 -2.31 -2.75 12.85
CA SER A 29 -2.38 -4.21 12.68
C SER A 29 -3.72 -4.86 13.08
N ASP A 30 -4.48 -4.24 13.98
CA ASP A 30 -5.82 -4.68 14.37
C ASP A 30 -6.86 -4.39 13.28
N VAL A 31 -6.70 -3.27 12.56
CA VAL A 31 -7.54 -2.86 11.45
C VAL A 31 -7.28 -3.72 10.23
N GLU A 32 -6.02 -4.03 9.93
CA GLU A 32 -5.64 -4.95 8.84
C GLU A 32 -6.35 -6.30 8.96
N ARG A 33 -6.29 -6.92 10.16
CA ARG A 33 -6.98 -8.19 10.41
C ARG A 33 -8.49 -8.11 10.23
N ARG A 34 -9.11 -6.98 10.61
CA ARG A 34 -10.56 -6.77 10.41
C ARG A 34 -10.90 -6.66 8.93
N ILE A 35 -10.09 -5.94 8.16
CA ILE A 35 -10.24 -5.79 6.71
C ILE A 35 -10.05 -7.15 6.03
N ASP A 36 -9.00 -7.90 6.35
CA ASP A 36 -8.75 -9.24 5.79
C ASP A 36 -9.90 -10.21 6.05
N SER A 37 -10.39 -10.24 7.30
CA SER A 37 -11.56 -11.05 7.68
C SER A 37 -12.81 -10.66 6.89
N HIS A 38 -13.04 -9.36 6.67
CA HIS A 38 -14.16 -8.89 5.87
C HIS A 38 -14.01 -9.29 4.39
N LEU A 39 -12.83 -9.11 3.80
CA LEU A 39 -12.54 -9.46 2.41
C LEU A 39 -12.71 -10.96 2.17
N ALA A 40 -12.39 -11.81 3.14
CA ALA A 40 -12.60 -13.26 3.03
C ALA A 40 -14.07 -13.65 2.79
N HIS A 41 -15.03 -12.86 3.31
CA HIS A 41 -16.45 -13.18 3.28
C HIS A 41 -17.30 -12.25 2.39
N CYS A 42 -16.77 -11.08 1.99
CA CYS A 42 -17.49 -10.07 1.22
C CYS A 42 -16.97 -9.97 -0.23
N PRO A 43 -17.70 -10.50 -1.23
CA PRO A 43 -17.29 -10.37 -2.63
C PRO A 43 -17.35 -8.93 -3.15
N ALA A 44 -18.28 -8.11 -2.66
CA ALA A 44 -18.41 -6.71 -3.07
C ALA A 44 -17.16 -5.88 -2.70
N CYS A 45 -16.69 -5.99 -1.46
CA CYS A 45 -15.48 -5.28 -1.03
C CYS A 45 -14.21 -5.81 -1.72
N ARG A 46 -14.16 -7.09 -2.10
CA ARG A 46 -13.08 -7.62 -2.95
C ARG A 46 -13.03 -6.95 -4.31
N VAL A 47 -14.19 -6.74 -4.95
CA VAL A 47 -14.26 -6.01 -6.23
C VAL A 47 -13.85 -4.55 -6.06
N CYS A 48 -14.27 -3.89 -4.97
CA CYS A 48 -13.84 -2.52 -4.66
C CYS A 48 -12.31 -2.44 -4.50
N LEU A 49 -11.71 -3.34 -3.72
CA LEU A 49 -10.26 -3.39 -3.52
C LEU A 49 -9.50 -3.60 -4.84
N ALA A 50 -9.94 -4.57 -5.65
CA ALA A 50 -9.33 -4.82 -6.97
C ALA A 50 -9.41 -3.59 -7.89
N THR A 51 -10.53 -2.86 -7.84
CA THR A 51 -10.72 -1.63 -8.62
C THR A 51 -9.77 -0.54 -8.15
N LEU A 52 -9.65 -0.33 -6.83
CA LEU A 52 -8.71 0.63 -6.24
C LEU A 52 -7.27 0.33 -6.62
N GLN A 53 -6.84 -0.93 -6.49
CA GLN A 53 -5.50 -1.39 -6.89
C GLN A 53 -5.23 -1.15 -8.38
N ARG A 54 -6.22 -1.39 -9.24
CA ARG A 54 -6.11 -1.11 -10.68
C ARG A 54 -5.95 0.38 -10.95
N THR A 55 -6.72 1.23 -10.28
CA THR A 55 -6.58 2.69 -10.39
C THR A 55 -5.19 3.14 -9.96
N ILE A 56 -4.67 2.62 -8.85
CA ILE A 56 -3.30 2.90 -8.39
C ILE A 56 -2.26 2.47 -9.42
N ALA A 57 -2.41 1.27 -10.00
CA ALA A 57 -1.51 0.78 -11.04
C ALA A 57 -1.54 1.67 -12.29
N LEU A 58 -2.72 2.14 -12.71
CA LEU A 58 -2.86 3.08 -13.82
C LEU A 58 -2.16 4.40 -13.51
N CYS A 59 -2.38 4.97 -12.32
CA CYS A 59 -1.72 6.20 -11.88
C CYS A 59 -0.19 6.06 -11.79
N LYS A 60 0.32 4.89 -11.36
CA LYS A 60 1.76 4.59 -11.33
C LYS A 60 2.35 4.35 -12.73
N GLY A 61 1.54 3.86 -13.66
CA GLY A 61 1.91 3.59 -15.05
C GLY A 61 1.93 4.83 -15.94
N THR A 62 1.32 5.94 -15.50
CA THR A 62 1.53 7.27 -16.09
C THR A 62 2.96 7.71 -15.82
N ASP A 63 3.81 7.47 -16.83
CA ASP A 63 5.23 7.86 -16.97
C ASP A 63 5.77 8.72 -15.82
N VAL A 64 6.13 8.06 -14.71
CA VAL A 64 6.94 8.67 -13.67
C VAL A 64 8.28 8.93 -14.35
N ALA A 65 8.50 10.18 -14.75
CA ALA A 65 9.72 10.62 -15.43
C ALA A 65 10.92 9.85 -14.87
N ARG A 66 11.52 8.97 -15.69
CA ARG A 66 12.65 8.16 -15.23
C ARG A 66 13.69 9.11 -14.68
N LEU A 67 14.05 8.88 -13.41
CA LEU A 67 15.12 9.64 -12.78
C LEU A 67 16.37 9.51 -13.67
N PRO A 68 16.99 10.62 -14.10
CA PRO A 68 18.22 10.55 -14.86
C PRO A 68 19.27 9.71 -14.13
N ASP A 69 20.01 8.88 -14.88
CA ASP A 69 20.94 7.89 -14.32
C ASP A 69 22.02 8.55 -13.44
N ASP A 70 22.43 9.78 -13.77
CA ASP A 70 23.39 10.55 -12.99
C ASP A 70 22.85 10.89 -11.59
N VAL A 71 21.56 11.26 -11.48
CA VAL A 71 20.90 11.55 -10.22
C VAL A 71 20.72 10.26 -9.41
N ALA A 72 20.30 9.17 -10.06
CA ALA A 72 20.15 7.86 -9.41
C ALA A 72 21.48 7.37 -8.81
N GLN A 73 22.58 7.54 -9.55
CA GLN A 73 23.91 7.12 -9.11
C GLN A 73 24.43 7.98 -7.95
N ARG A 74 24.22 9.31 -8.00
CA ARG A 74 24.59 10.22 -6.92
C ARG A 74 23.84 9.90 -5.63
N LEU A 75 22.53 9.61 -5.71
CA LEU A 75 21.72 9.21 -4.55
C LEU A 75 22.21 7.91 -3.93
N LYS A 76 22.49 6.88 -4.74
CA LYS A 76 23.05 5.61 -4.26
C LYS A 76 24.39 5.81 -3.55
N GLN A 77 25.28 6.63 -4.12
CA GLN A 77 26.58 6.93 -3.50
C GLN A 77 26.43 7.68 -2.17
N MET A 78 25.50 8.63 -2.07
CA MET A 78 25.21 9.35 -0.83
C MET A 78 24.66 8.41 0.24
N ALA A 79 23.68 7.56 -0.10
CA ALA A 79 23.12 6.57 0.81
C ALA A 79 24.17 5.59 1.32
N GLN A 80 25.04 5.08 0.43
CA GLN A 80 26.12 4.18 0.83
C GLN A 80 27.11 4.84 1.79
N LYS A 81 27.47 6.12 1.56
CA LYS A 81 28.34 6.88 2.47
C LYS A 81 27.71 7.01 3.86
N LEU A 82 26.41 7.33 3.93
CA LEU A 82 25.69 7.44 5.20
C LEU A 82 25.62 6.10 5.94
N GLN A 83 25.38 4.99 5.24
CA GLN A 83 25.38 3.64 5.82
C GLN A 83 26.76 3.23 6.34
N ASN A 84 27.82 3.55 5.60
CA ASN A 84 29.20 3.24 6.02
C ASN A 84 29.61 4.06 7.24
N GLN A 85 29.15 5.32 7.34
CA GLN A 85 29.37 6.16 8.51
C GLN A 85 28.57 5.67 9.72
N ALA A 86 27.31 5.27 9.53
CA ALA A 86 26.49 4.68 10.60
C ALA A 86 27.07 3.33 11.09
N GLY A 87 27.59 2.50 10.18
CA GLY A 87 28.25 1.23 10.52
C GLY A 87 29.64 1.37 11.17
N ALA A 88 30.27 2.54 11.08
CA ALA A 88 31.52 2.85 11.79
C ALA A 88 31.29 3.21 13.26
N ILE A 89 30.10 3.70 13.61
CA ILE A 89 29.75 4.13 14.97
C ILE A 89 29.34 2.95 15.87
N HIS A 90 28.81 1.84 15.32
CA HIS A 90 28.38 0.67 16.11
C HIS A 90 29.50 -0.35 16.40
N ARG A 91 30.64 -0.33 15.70
CA ARG A 91 31.68 -1.37 15.86
C ARG A 91 32.76 -1.08 16.93
N GLY A 92 32.57 -0.05 17.73
CA GLY A 92 33.52 0.39 18.77
C GLY A 92 32.89 0.63 20.14
N GLY A 93 32.10 -0.33 20.64
CA GLY A 93 31.53 -0.34 22.00
C GLY A 93 31.54 -1.74 22.58
#